data_AF-A0A844FJM4-F1
#
_entry.id   AF-A0A844FJM4-F1
#
_cell.length_a   1.000
_cell.length_b   1.000
_cell.length_c   1.000
_cell.angle_alpha   90.00
_cell.angle_beta   90.00
_cell.angle_gamma   90.00
#
_symmetry.space_group_name_H-M   'P 1'
#
loop_
_entity.id
_entity.type
_entity.pdbx_description
1 polymer ?
#
loop_
_entity_poly.entity_id
_entity_poly.type
_entity_poly.pdbx_seq_one_letter_code
_entity_poly.pdbx_strand_id
1 'polypeptide(L)'
;MVDKDKKIGIIGAGASGLSTAYFLENKGYRNVTVLEKDTRVGGKCFTIKYKDKTYELGAMMAVPSHLNILELMNKVGMEQFSRFPSSL
;
A
#
# COMPACT_ATOMS: atom_id res chain seq x y z
N MET A 1 -14.95 22.62 1.00
CA MET A 1 -14.50 21.22 1.17
C MET A 1 -15.64 20.29 0.81
N VAL A 2 -15.38 19.08 0.32
CA VAL A 2 -16.41 18.08 0.06
C VAL A 2 -16.94 17.53 1.38
N ASP A 3 -18.25 17.30 1.46
CA ASP A 3 -18.91 16.63 2.57
C ASP A 3 -18.26 15.26 2.87
N LYS A 4 -17.96 15.02 4.14
CA LYS A 4 -17.24 13.83 4.65
C LYS A 4 -18.07 12.55 4.58
N ASP A 5 -19.39 12.69 4.42
CA ASP A 5 -20.33 11.57 4.32
C ASP A 5 -20.67 11.19 2.88
N LYS A 6 -20.11 11.91 1.89
CA LYS A 6 -20.25 11.51 0.48
C LYS A 6 -19.69 10.11 0.25
N LYS A 7 -20.44 9.33 -0.53
CA LYS A 7 -20.02 8.03 -1.06
C LYS A 7 -18.87 8.24 -2.05
N ILE A 8 -17.74 7.59 -1.78
CA ILE A 8 -16.56 7.61 -2.65
C ILE A 8 -16.27 6.18 -3.10
N GLY A 9 -16.36 5.94 -4.41
CA GLY A 9 -15.92 4.70 -5.03
C GLY A 9 -14.49 4.81 -5.55
N ILE A 10 -13.64 3.85 -5.19
CA ILE A 10 -12.26 3.71 -5.67
C ILE A 10 -12.20 2.43 -6.50
N ILE A 11 -11.76 2.53 -7.76
CA ILE A 11 -11.61 1.36 -8.64
C ILE A 11 -10.15 0.91 -8.64
N GLY A 12 -9.92 -0.31 -8.15
CA GLY A 12 -8.63 -0.96 -8.00
C GLY A 12 -8.07 -0.89 -6.57
N ALA A 13 -7.77 -2.03 -5.97
CA ALA A 13 -7.09 -2.19 -4.67
C ALA A 13 -5.57 -2.43 -4.82
N GLY A 14 -4.95 -1.77 -5.80
CA GLY A 14 -3.49 -1.66 -5.88
C GLY A 14 -2.93 -0.64 -4.88
N ALA A 15 -1.60 -0.48 -4.88
CA ALA A 15 -0.91 0.48 -4.01
C ALA A 15 -1.54 1.88 -4.03
N SER A 16 -1.91 2.39 -5.21
CA SER A 16 -2.57 3.69 -5.34
C SER A 16 -3.96 3.73 -4.69
N GLY A 17 -4.84 2.78 -5.01
CA GLY A 17 -6.21 2.80 -4.50
C GLY A 17 -6.29 2.57 -2.98
N LEU A 18 -5.47 1.67 -2.45
CA LEU A 18 -5.35 1.47 -1.00
C LEU A 18 -4.79 2.71 -0.30
N SER A 19 -3.76 3.34 -0.87
CA SER A 19 -3.22 4.60 -0.32
C SER A 19 -4.27 5.71 -0.34
N THR A 20 -5.04 5.83 -1.42
CA THR A 20 -6.15 6.80 -1.52
C THR A 20 -7.20 6.54 -0.45
N ALA A 21 -7.63 5.29 -0.26
CA ALA A 21 -8.59 4.93 0.78
C ALA A 21 -8.07 5.29 2.18
N TYR A 22 -6.82 4.90 2.48
CA TYR A 22 -6.14 5.20 3.75
C TYR A 22 -6.09 6.70 4.04
N PHE A 23 -5.70 7.53 3.08
CA PHE A 23 -5.63 8.98 3.29
C PHE A 23 -7.00 9.67 3.31
N LEU A 24 -8.03 9.10 2.68
CA LEU A 24 -9.40 9.59 2.82
C LEU A 24 -9.93 9.31 4.22
N GLU A 25 -9.73 8.10 4.74
CA GLU A 25 -10.11 7.72 6.10
C GLU A 25 -9.40 8.62 7.13
N ASN A 26 -8.09 8.83 7.01
CA ASN A 26 -7.33 9.75 7.87
C ASN A 26 -7.79 11.21 7.79
N LYS A 27 -8.44 11.60 6.68
CA LYS A 27 -9.06 12.92 6.53
C LYS A 27 -10.50 12.97 7.06
N GLY A 28 -10.99 11.90 7.67
CA GLY A 28 -12.34 11.79 8.26
C GLY A 28 -13.45 11.47 7.26
N TYR A 29 -13.13 11.03 6.04
CA TYR A 29 -14.16 10.51 5.13
C TYR A 29 -14.57 9.11 5.57
N ARG A 30 -15.88 8.88 5.74
CA ARG A 30 -16.40 7.66 6.37
C ARG A 30 -17.01 6.66 5.39
N ASN A 31 -17.34 7.11 4.19
CA ASN A 31 -18.12 6.33 3.21
C ASN A 31 -17.29 6.01 1.96
N VAL A 32 -16.20 5.27 2.17
CA VAL A 32 -15.24 4.90 1.12
C VAL A 32 -15.41 3.43 0.80
N THR A 33 -15.56 3.11 -0.49
CA THR A 33 -15.62 1.72 -0.99
C THR A 33 -14.54 1.51 -2.03
N VAL A 34 -13.71 0.48 -1.83
CA VAL A 34 -12.70 0.05 -2.81
C VAL A 34 -13.22 -1.19 -3.53
N LEU A 35 -13.23 -1.15 -4.86
CA LEU A 35 -13.66 -2.25 -5.72
C LEU A 35 -12.44 -2.82 -6.45
N GLU A 36 -12.16 -4.11 -6.22
CA GLU A 36 -11.08 -4.83 -6.89
C GLU A 36 -11.67 -5.97 -7.72
N LYS A 37 -11.10 -6.18 -8.91
CA LYS A 37 -11.52 -7.25 -9.82
C LYS A 37 -10.91 -8.59 -9.39
N ASP A 38 -9.65 -8.58 -8.95
CA ASP A 38 -8.93 -9.77 -8.56
C ASP A 38 -9.36 -10.28 -7.17
N THR A 39 -9.08 -11.55 -6.89
CA THR A 39 -9.30 -12.15 -5.57
C THR A 39 -8.28 -11.71 -4.52
N ARG A 40 -7.40 -10.77 -4.86
CA ARG A 40 -6.31 -10.26 -4.01
C ARG A 40 -6.15 -8.77 -4.19
N VAL A 41 -5.62 -8.12 -3.15
CA VAL A 41 -5.19 -6.73 -3.19
C VAL A 41 -3.70 -6.62 -3.58
N GLY A 42 -3.19 -5.40 -3.64
CA GLY A 42 -1.78 -5.09 -3.88
C GLY A 42 -1.45 -4.79 -5.35
N GLY A 43 -2.29 -5.23 -6.29
CA GLY A 43 -2.10 -4.96 -7.71
C GLY A 43 -0.76 -5.49 -8.21
N LYS A 44 0.15 -4.59 -8.61
CA LYS A 44 1.51 -4.92 -9.05
C LYS A 44 2.49 -5.26 -7.92
N CYS A 45 2.12 -5.08 -6.65
CA CYS A 45 2.86 -5.66 -5.53
C CYS A 45 2.32 -7.08 -5.31
N PHE A 46 3.10 -8.10 -5.70
CA PHE A 46 2.62 -9.47 -5.66
C PHE A 46 3.72 -10.44 -5.23
N THR A 47 3.58 -10.92 -3.99
CA THR A 47 4.46 -11.91 -3.37
C THR A 47 3.79 -13.28 -3.37
N ILE A 48 4.51 -14.33 -3.75
CA ILE A 48 4.05 -15.73 -3.64
C ILE A 48 4.98 -16.56 -2.78
N LYS A 49 4.44 -17.64 -2.20
CA LYS A 49 5.24 -18.72 -1.59
C LYS A 49 5.20 -19.94 -2.49
N TYR A 50 6.37 -20.47 -2.84
CA TYR A 50 6.50 -21.68 -3.63
C TYR A 50 7.68 -22.51 -3.11
N LYS A 51 7.44 -23.79 -2.78
CA LYS A 51 8.47 -24.71 -2.23
C LYS A 51 9.28 -24.07 -1.09
N ASP A 52 8.58 -23.57 -0.07
CA ASP A 52 9.15 -22.91 1.12
C ASP A 52 10.01 -21.66 0.86
N LYS A 53 9.93 -21.11 -0.35
CA LYS A 53 10.63 -19.89 -0.74
C LYS A 53 9.63 -18.80 -1.12
N THR A 54 10.00 -17.57 -0.79
CA THR A 54 9.23 -16.37 -1.15
C THR A 54 9.76 -15.80 -2.46
N TYR A 55 8.86 -15.47 -3.38
CA TYR A 55 9.18 -14.85 -4.66
C TYR A 55 8.32 -13.62 -4.89
N GLU A 56 8.93 -12.54 -5.39
CA GLU A 56 8.20 -11.36 -5.85
C GLU A 56 7.95 -11.47 -7.35
N LEU A 57 6.69 -11.39 -7.76
CA LEU A 57 6.24 -11.38 -9.15
C LEU A 57 5.93 -9.95 -9.63
N GLY A 58 6.32 -8.94 -8.86
CA GLY A 58 6.01 -7.55 -9.12
C GLY A 58 6.96 -6.57 -8.43
N ALA A 59 6.44 -5.46 -7.92
CA ALA A 59 7.26 -4.47 -7.22
C ALA A 59 7.95 -5.09 -5.99
N MET A 60 9.28 -4.91 -5.90
CA MET A 60 10.12 -5.59 -4.90
C MET A 60 10.87 -4.63 -3.97
N MET A 61 11.25 -3.43 -4.42
CA MET A 61 12.23 -2.60 -3.72
C MET A 61 11.75 -1.15 -3.55
N ALA A 62 12.05 -0.58 -2.38
CA ALA A 62 12.07 0.85 -2.12
C ALA A 62 13.50 1.27 -1.76
N VAL A 63 13.86 2.52 -2.03
CA VAL A 63 15.17 3.09 -1.65
C VAL A 63 14.98 4.29 -0.71
N PRO A 64 16.02 4.71 0.05
CA PRO A 64 15.88 5.73 1.11
C PRO A 64 15.24 7.06 0.67
N SER A 65 15.30 7.42 -0.61
CA SER A 65 14.66 8.62 -1.15
C SER A 65 13.13 8.50 -1.32
N HIS A 66 12.52 7.33 -1.15
CA HIS A 66 11.07 7.12 -1.23
C HIS A 66 10.35 7.50 0.08
N LEU A 67 10.52 8.75 0.51
CA LEU A 67 10.07 9.23 1.83
C LEU A 67 8.59 8.94 2.11
N ASN A 68 7.70 9.16 1.14
CA ASN A 68 6.26 8.91 1.30
C ASN A 68 5.93 7.45 1.58
N ILE A 69 6.66 6.51 0.96
CA ILE A 69 6.47 5.08 1.16
C ILE A 69 7.01 4.69 2.54
N LEU A 70 8.20 5.18 2.90
CA LEU A 70 8.81 4.90 4.21
C LEU A 70 7.95 5.44 5.37
N GLU A 71 7.40 6.64 5.21
CA GLU A 71 6.47 7.22 6.18
C GLU A 71 5.18 6.39 6.27
N LEU A 72 4.61 5.98 5.14
CA LEU A 72 3.41 5.14 5.12
C LEU A 72 3.67 3.79 5.79
N MET A 73 4.80 3.13 5.49
CA MET A 73 5.21 1.88 6.14
C MET A 73 5.23 2.02 7.66
N ASN A 74 5.84 3.10 8.17
CA ASN A 74 5.86 3.37 9.61
C ASN A 74 4.44 3.55 10.18
N LYS A 75 3.58 4.30 9.49
CA LYS A 75 2.19 4.55 9.92
C LYS A 75 1.33 3.28 9.97
N VAL A 76 1.61 2.29 9.13
CA VAL A 76 0.88 1.01 9.13
C VAL A 76 1.58 -0.08 9.94
N GLY A 77 2.63 0.26 10.70
CA GLY A 77 3.34 -0.66 11.58
C GLY A 77 4.22 -1.67 10.85
N MET A 78 4.72 -1.35 9.65
CA MET A 78 5.65 -2.20 8.91
C MET A 78 7.10 -1.91 9.26
N GLU A 79 7.87 -2.98 9.50
CA GLU A 79 9.30 -2.90 9.74
C GLU A 79 10.08 -2.69 8.42
N GLN A 80 11.09 -1.83 8.48
CA GLN A 80 12.01 -1.62 7.35
C GLN A 80 13.16 -2.63 7.45
N PHE A 81 13.17 -3.61 6.55
CA PHE A 81 14.33 -4.48 6.42
C PHE A 81 15.42 -3.80 5.59
N SER A 82 16.44 -3.25 6.24
CA SER A 82 17.63 -2.76 5.53
C SER A 82 18.47 -3.94 5.06
N ARG A 83 18.56 -4.13 3.75
CA ARG A 83 19.47 -5.12 3.14
C ARG A 83 20.88 -4.57 2.88
N PHE A 84 21.10 -3.28 3.17
CA PHE A 84 22.41 -2.65 3.11
C PHE A 84 22.87 -2.33 4.53
N PRO A 85 24.10 -2.71 4.93
CA PRO A 85 24.65 -2.30 6.23
C PRO A 85 24.68 -0.77 6.29
N SER A 86 24.45 -0.22 7.49
CA SER A 86 24.46 1.22 7.80
C SER A 86 25.85 1.87 7.70
N SER A 87 26.72 1.31 6.86
CA SER A 87 28.11 1.73 6.64
C SER A 87 28.48 1.49 5.17
N LEU A 88 27.94 2.34 4.30
CA LEU A 88 28.56 2.79 3.06
C LEU A 88 28.52 4.31 3.05
#